data_AF-A0A7H9BQE6-F1
#
_entry.id   AF-A0A7H9BQE6-F1
#
_cell.length_a   1.000
_cell.length_b   1.000
_cell.length_c   1.000
_cell.angle_alpha   90.00
_cell.angle_beta   90.00
_cell.angle_gamma   90.00
#
_symmetry.space_group_name_H-M   'P 1'
#
loop_
_entity.id
_entity.type
_entity.pdbx_description
1 polymer ?
#
loop_
_entity_poly.entity_id
_entity_poly.type
_entity_poly.pdbx_seq_one_letter_code
_entity_poly.pdbx_strand_id
1 'polypeptide(L)'
;MKLQEDIDWRGSYERADGSIVPAQVVRRGWKASALSAEQIEEAQRKVAASMTPPEGRQIGLWIAELSVITARREDAPEIEELRMQAYSQRLAGYPADVVREALLVRGWKFFPAWAELQEVCDRLVAGRRQIKDALDRAAAAQAERELRARALPTEGTVTLTHEESEARRKRRATVLGDMIAEMKAKAEAERVKLDEDAIRAAENFAAYRPRAAE
;
A
#
# COMPACT_ATOMS: atom_id res chain seq x y z
N MET A 1 -17.42 13.72 1.29
CA MET A 1 -16.22 12.86 1.41
C MET A 1 -16.38 11.68 0.46
N LYS A 2 -15.58 11.59 -0.61
CA LYS A 2 -15.62 10.43 -1.53
C LYS A 2 -14.61 9.39 -1.05
N LEU A 3 -15.01 8.57 -0.08
CA LEU A 3 -14.30 7.31 0.17
C LEU A 3 -14.64 6.33 -0.94
N GLN A 4 -13.64 5.64 -1.46
CA GLN A 4 -13.85 4.54 -2.41
C GLN A 4 -13.51 3.22 -1.70
N GLU A 5 -14.32 2.20 -1.92
CA GLU A 5 -13.94 0.84 -1.54
C GLU A 5 -12.69 0.47 -2.35
N ASP A 6 -11.65 -0.01 -1.67
CA ASP A 6 -10.48 -0.57 -2.30
C ASP A 6 -10.78 -2.02 -2.66
N ILE A 7 -11.03 -2.27 -3.94
CA ILE A 7 -11.43 -3.58 -4.46
C ILE A 7 -10.35 -4.05 -5.42
N ASP A 8 -9.79 -5.23 -5.13
CA ASP A 8 -8.93 -5.95 -6.06
C ASP A 8 -9.78 -6.95 -6.84
N TRP A 9 -9.94 -6.69 -8.12
CA TRP A 9 -10.69 -7.53 -9.03
C TRP A 9 -9.72 -8.40 -9.83
N ARG A 10 -9.88 -9.72 -9.71
CA ARG A 10 -9.21 -10.70 -10.57
C ARG A 10 -10.24 -11.29 -11.52
N GLY A 11 -10.04 -11.06 -12.81
CA GLY A 11 -10.89 -11.63 -13.86
C GLY A 11 -10.85 -13.15 -13.89
N SER A 12 -11.89 -13.75 -14.48
CA SER A 12 -11.88 -15.19 -14.76
C SER A 12 -10.88 -15.50 -15.86
N TYR A 13 -10.19 -16.63 -15.75
CA TYR A 13 -9.33 -17.14 -16.81
C TYR A 13 -9.35 -18.67 -16.83
N GLU A 14 -9.06 -19.23 -17.99
CA GLU A 14 -8.95 -20.68 -18.19
C GLU A 14 -7.52 -21.13 -17.89
N ARG A 15 -7.38 -22.23 -17.14
CA ARG A 15 -6.09 -22.87 -16.85
C ARG A 15 -5.68 -23.78 -18.00
N ALA A 16 -4.41 -24.17 -18.00
CA ALA A 16 -3.86 -25.11 -18.98
C ALA A 16 -4.53 -26.50 -18.97
N ASP A 17 -5.26 -26.84 -17.90
CA ASP A 17 -6.05 -28.08 -17.75
C ASP A 17 -7.50 -27.96 -18.26
N GLY A 18 -7.88 -26.81 -18.84
CA GLY A 18 -9.23 -26.53 -19.33
C GLY A 18 -10.22 -26.13 -18.23
N SER A 19 -9.78 -26.02 -16.97
CA SER A 19 -10.65 -25.54 -15.89
C SER A 19 -10.73 -24.02 -15.85
N ILE A 20 -11.93 -23.48 -15.62
CA ILE A 20 -12.16 -22.04 -15.50
C ILE A 20 -12.00 -21.61 -14.05
N VAL A 21 -11.08 -20.69 -13.79
CA VAL A 21 -11.00 -19.98 -12.51
C VAL A 21 -12.05 -18.88 -12.52
N PRO A 22 -13.01 -18.86 -11.58
CA PRO A 22 -14.02 -17.82 -11.52
C PRO A 22 -13.38 -16.47 -11.14
N ALA A 23 -14.00 -15.38 -11.59
CA ALA A 23 -13.58 -14.05 -11.19
C ALA A 23 -13.67 -13.92 -9.65
N GLN A 24 -12.64 -13.33 -9.05
CA GLN A 24 -12.55 -13.11 -7.61
C GLN A 24 -12.50 -11.62 -7.32
N VAL A 25 -13.29 -11.20 -6.34
CA VAL A 25 -13.34 -9.82 -5.86
C VAL A 25 -12.86 -9.82 -4.42
N VAL A 26 -11.72 -9.21 -4.16
CA VAL A 26 -11.16 -9.08 -2.81
C VAL A 26 -11.32 -7.64 -2.36
N ARG A 27 -12.16 -7.41 -1.35
CA ARG A 27 -12.27 -6.10 -0.71
C ARG A 27 -11.08 -5.91 0.22
N ARG A 28 -10.20 -4.96 -0.12
CA ARG A 28 -9.00 -4.59 0.66
C ARG A 28 -9.29 -3.50 1.69
N GLY A 29 -10.48 -2.90 1.67
CA GLY A 29 -10.96 -1.94 2.66
C GLY A 29 -11.36 -0.62 2.01
N TRP A 30 -10.88 0.50 2.56
CA TRP A 30 -11.20 1.85 2.09
C TRP A 30 -9.96 2.58 1.60
N LYS A 31 -10.16 3.40 0.58
CA LYS A 31 -9.16 4.32 0.02
C LYS A 31 -9.70 5.74 0.02
N ALA A 32 -8.94 6.63 0.63
CA ALA A 32 -9.17 8.07 0.60
C ALA A 32 -8.32 8.70 -0.53
N SER A 33 -8.63 8.38 -1.78
CA SER A 33 -7.92 8.96 -2.94
C SER A 33 -8.47 10.34 -3.29
N ALA A 34 -7.56 11.25 -3.68
CA ALA A 34 -7.87 12.60 -4.17
C ALA A 34 -8.52 13.55 -3.14
N LEU A 35 -8.22 13.37 -1.84
CA LEU A 35 -8.55 14.36 -0.81
C LEU A 35 -7.39 15.34 -0.63
N SER A 36 -7.69 16.62 -0.39
CA SER A 36 -6.70 17.60 0.06
C SER A 36 -6.28 17.34 1.52
N ALA A 37 -5.15 17.90 1.95
CA ALA A 37 -4.70 17.79 3.34
C ALA A 37 -5.78 18.28 4.34
N GLU A 38 -6.41 19.41 4.06
CA GLU A 38 -7.51 19.97 4.87
C GLU A 38 -8.71 19.02 4.96
N GLN A 39 -9.10 18.39 3.84
CA GLN A 39 -10.21 17.44 3.81
C GLN A 39 -9.91 16.16 4.59
N ILE A 40 -8.66 15.70 4.56
CA ILE A 40 -8.21 14.55 5.34
C ILE A 40 -8.28 14.88 6.84
N GLU A 41 -7.80 16.06 7.23
CA GLU A 41 -7.82 16.50 8.63
C GLU A 41 -9.26 16.66 9.15
N GLU A 42 -10.14 17.30 8.38
CA GLU A 42 -11.56 17.45 8.72
C GLU A 42 -12.24 16.07 8.88
N ALA A 43 -11.94 15.14 7.98
CA ALA A 43 -12.45 13.77 8.04
C ALA A 43 -11.94 13.02 9.28
N GLN A 44 -10.64 13.13 9.60
CA GLN A 44 -10.06 12.54 10.80
C GLN A 44 -10.72 13.08 12.07
N ARG A 45 -11.00 14.39 12.12
CA ARG A 45 -11.71 15.02 13.24
C ARG A 45 -13.11 14.45 13.44
N LYS A 46 -13.86 14.27 12.36
CA LYS A 46 -15.21 13.66 12.40
C LYS A 46 -15.16 12.21 12.88
N VAL A 47 -14.20 11.43 12.37
CA VAL A 47 -14.02 10.04 12.78
C VAL A 47 -13.62 9.96 14.25
N ALA A 48 -12.67 10.79 14.70
CA ALA A 48 -12.27 10.87 16.11
C ALA A 48 -13.45 11.21 17.03
N ALA A 49 -14.28 12.19 16.66
CA ALA A 49 -15.49 12.53 17.41
C ALA A 49 -16.46 11.34 17.53
N SER A 50 -16.64 10.57 16.45
CA SER A 50 -17.47 9.35 16.45
C SER A 50 -16.83 8.14 17.16
N MET A 51 -15.59 8.26 17.62
CA MET A 51 -14.87 7.24 18.37
C MET A 51 -14.80 7.55 19.87
N THR A 52 -15.52 8.58 20.33
CA THR A 52 -15.50 9.04 21.72
C THR A 52 -16.13 7.98 22.65
N PRO A 53 -15.41 7.52 23.68
CA PRO A 53 -15.95 6.59 24.67
C PRO A 53 -17.05 7.21 25.54
N PRO A 54 -17.95 6.39 26.09
CA PRO A 54 -18.93 6.85 27.08
C PRO A 54 -18.28 7.14 28.42
N GLU A 55 -18.93 7.97 29.24
CA GLU A 55 -18.50 8.18 30.62
C GLU A 55 -18.71 6.92 31.46
N GLY A 56 -17.80 6.63 32.41
CA GLY A 56 -17.88 5.40 33.21
C GLY A 56 -19.21 5.20 33.94
N ARG A 57 -19.83 6.30 34.40
CA ARG A 57 -21.17 6.25 35.03
C ARG A 57 -22.25 5.81 34.06
N GLN A 58 -22.20 6.26 32.80
CA GLN A 58 -23.17 5.84 31.77
C GLN A 58 -23.03 4.35 31.46
N ILE A 59 -21.80 3.85 31.38
CA ILE A 59 -21.54 2.42 31.16
C ILE A 59 -22.17 1.58 32.27
N GLY A 60 -21.95 1.97 33.53
CA GLY A 60 -22.53 1.28 34.69
C GLY A 60 -24.07 1.26 34.65
N LEU A 61 -24.70 2.39 34.29
CA LEU A 61 -26.15 2.45 34.12
C LEU A 61 -26.66 1.50 33.03
N TRP A 62 -25.99 1.44 31.89
CA TRP A 62 -26.40 0.54 30.80
C TRP A 62 -26.20 -0.94 31.13
N ILE A 63 -25.12 -1.29 31.86
CA ILE A 63 -24.92 -2.66 32.33
C ILE A 63 -25.99 -3.04 33.37
N ALA A 64 -26.35 -2.12 34.27
CA ALA A 64 -27.41 -2.34 35.24
C ALA A 64 -28.77 -2.54 34.54
N GLU A 65 -29.10 -1.70 33.55
CA GLU A 65 -30.31 -1.85 32.73
C GLU A 65 -30.34 -3.21 32.00
N LEU A 66 -29.23 -3.58 31.35
CA LEU A 66 -29.10 -4.90 30.72
C LEU A 66 -29.33 -6.06 31.72
N SER A 67 -28.84 -5.91 32.95
CA SER A 67 -29.00 -6.92 34.01
C SER A 67 -30.46 -7.09 34.46
N VAL A 68 -31.28 -6.03 34.35
CA VAL A 68 -32.70 -6.06 34.72
C VAL A 68 -33.54 -6.70 33.62
N ILE A 69 -33.21 -6.45 32.35
CA ILE A 69 -34.01 -6.94 31.21
C ILE A 69 -33.64 -8.35 30.75
N THR A 70 -32.54 -8.92 31.25
CA THR A 70 -32.07 -10.27 30.89
C THR A 70 -32.34 -11.28 32.00
N ALA A 71 -32.58 -12.53 31.62
CA ALA A 71 -32.67 -13.61 32.59
C ALA A 71 -31.28 -13.87 33.19
N ARG A 72 -31.16 -13.86 34.52
CA ARG A 72 -29.92 -14.13 35.22
C ARG A 72 -30.14 -14.76 36.59
N ARG A 73 -29.11 -15.44 37.09
CA ARG A 73 -29.02 -15.81 38.50
C ARG A 73 -28.50 -14.62 39.30
N GLU A 74 -28.97 -14.52 40.53
CA GLU A 74 -28.46 -13.59 41.52
C GLU A 74 -27.12 -14.14 42.02
N ASP A 75 -26.06 -13.35 41.91
CA ASP A 75 -24.76 -13.68 42.47
C ASP A 75 -24.52 -12.89 43.76
N ALA A 76 -23.49 -13.26 44.52
CA ALA A 76 -23.10 -12.52 45.71
C ALA A 76 -22.72 -11.06 45.36
N PRO A 77 -22.97 -10.09 46.25
CA PRO A 77 -22.72 -8.67 45.99
C PRO A 77 -21.29 -8.35 45.50
N GLU A 78 -20.29 -9.05 46.03
CA GLU A 78 -18.89 -8.88 45.66
C GLU A 78 -18.61 -9.30 44.21
N ILE A 79 -19.32 -10.32 43.73
CA ILE A 79 -19.22 -10.81 42.35
C ILE A 79 -19.93 -9.85 41.39
N GLU A 80 -21.04 -9.24 41.80
CA GLU A 80 -21.69 -8.18 41.02
C GLU A 80 -20.77 -6.98 40.81
N GLU A 81 -20.12 -6.51 41.88
CA GLU A 81 -19.22 -5.36 41.81
C GLU A 81 -18.04 -5.65 40.89
N LEU A 82 -17.42 -6.83 41.02
CA LEU A 82 -16.33 -7.25 40.15
C LEU A 82 -16.77 -7.34 38.68
N ARG A 83 -17.97 -7.88 38.40
CA ARG A 83 -18.53 -7.94 37.05
C ARG A 83 -18.74 -6.54 36.48
N MET A 84 -19.35 -5.65 37.26
CA MET A 84 -19.64 -4.27 36.85
C MET A 84 -18.35 -3.53 36.50
N GLN A 85 -17.32 -3.66 37.34
CA GLN A 85 -16.00 -3.07 37.09
C GLN A 85 -15.33 -3.67 35.85
N ALA A 86 -15.34 -5.00 35.73
CA ALA A 86 -14.73 -5.74 34.63
C ALA A 86 -15.34 -5.38 33.27
N TYR A 87 -16.66 -5.28 33.18
CA TYR A 87 -17.35 -4.88 31.95
C TYR A 87 -17.13 -3.38 31.68
N SER A 88 -17.21 -2.53 32.70
CA SER A 88 -17.03 -1.08 32.52
C SER A 88 -15.65 -0.72 31.97
N GLN A 89 -14.58 -1.32 32.51
CA GLN A 89 -13.21 -1.09 32.03
C GLN A 89 -13.02 -1.49 30.57
N ARG A 90 -13.61 -2.62 30.15
CA ARG A 90 -13.45 -3.10 28.78
C ARG A 90 -14.32 -2.33 27.79
N LEU A 91 -15.54 -1.96 28.17
CA LEU A 91 -16.45 -1.18 27.33
C LEU A 91 -15.98 0.27 27.15
N ALA A 92 -15.18 0.81 28.07
CA ALA A 92 -14.52 2.10 27.89
C ALA A 92 -13.56 2.14 26.68
N GLY A 93 -13.19 1.00 26.11
CA GLY A 93 -12.42 0.91 24.87
C GLY A 93 -13.24 1.11 23.60
N TYR A 94 -14.57 1.27 23.71
CA TYR A 94 -15.49 1.38 22.58
C TYR A 94 -16.25 2.71 22.59
N PRO A 95 -16.71 3.19 21.42
CA PRO A 95 -17.48 4.43 21.33
C PRO A 95 -18.84 4.32 22.05
N ALA A 96 -19.32 5.44 22.58
CA ALA A 96 -20.53 5.49 23.41
C ALA A 96 -21.77 4.88 22.74
N ASP A 97 -21.98 5.19 21.47
CA ASP A 97 -23.11 4.71 20.69
C ASP A 97 -23.01 3.19 20.42
N VAL A 98 -21.80 2.68 20.20
CA VAL A 98 -21.54 1.25 20.01
C VAL A 98 -21.81 0.46 21.29
N VAL A 99 -21.35 0.97 22.44
CA VAL A 99 -21.61 0.34 23.74
C VAL A 99 -23.11 0.29 24.01
N ARG A 100 -23.81 1.41 23.78
CA ARG A 100 -25.26 1.48 23.97
C ARG A 100 -26.01 0.53 23.03
N GLU A 101 -25.63 0.47 21.76
CA GLU A 101 -26.21 -0.45 20.78
C GLU A 101 -26.03 -1.91 21.20
N ALA A 102 -24.81 -2.29 21.59
CA ALA A 102 -24.46 -3.65 21.97
C ALA A 102 -25.18 -4.10 23.26
N LEU A 103 -25.34 -3.21 24.23
CA LEU A 103 -25.98 -3.52 25.50
C LEU A 103 -27.51 -3.48 25.43
N LEU A 104 -28.10 -2.43 24.84
CA LEU A 104 -29.52 -2.13 25.03
C LEU A 104 -30.38 -2.29 23.78
N VAL A 105 -29.81 -2.14 22.59
CA VAL A 105 -30.57 -2.26 21.33
C VAL A 105 -30.59 -3.71 20.86
N ARG A 106 -29.48 -4.42 21.03
CA ARG A 106 -29.43 -5.85 20.77
C ARG A 106 -30.20 -6.63 21.84
N GLY A 107 -31.11 -7.49 21.40
CA GLY A 107 -31.84 -8.38 22.29
C GLY A 107 -30.96 -9.51 22.82
N TRP A 108 -30.87 -9.63 24.15
CA TRP A 108 -30.19 -10.72 24.84
C TRP A 108 -31.20 -11.53 25.65
N LYS A 109 -31.12 -12.86 25.56
CA LYS A 109 -31.97 -13.75 26.39
C LYS A 109 -31.39 -13.91 27.80
N PHE A 110 -30.08 -14.07 27.87
CA PHE A 110 -29.30 -14.17 29.09
C PHE A 110 -28.27 -13.05 29.12
N PHE A 111 -27.76 -12.73 30.31
CA PHE A 111 -26.67 -11.78 30.42
C PHE A 111 -25.45 -12.27 29.60
N PRO A 112 -24.99 -11.51 28.60
CA PRO A 112 -24.02 -11.99 27.63
C PRO A 112 -22.64 -12.20 28.24
N ALA A 113 -21.94 -13.21 27.74
CA ALA A 113 -20.52 -13.37 28.03
C ALA A 113 -19.73 -12.21 27.40
N TRP A 114 -18.56 -11.89 27.98
CA TRP A 114 -17.71 -10.84 27.45
C TRP A 114 -17.36 -11.05 25.97
N ALA A 115 -17.07 -12.28 25.55
CA ALA A 115 -16.72 -12.60 24.17
C ALA A 115 -17.83 -12.23 23.18
N GLU A 116 -19.11 -12.44 23.55
CA GLU A 116 -20.25 -12.13 22.69
C GLU A 116 -20.44 -10.61 22.55
N LEU A 117 -20.31 -9.86 23.65
CA LEU A 117 -20.34 -8.40 23.60
C LEU A 117 -19.18 -7.84 22.78
N GLN A 118 -17.98 -8.37 23.00
CA GLN A 118 -16.79 -7.94 22.30
C GLN A 118 -16.96 -8.11 20.78
N GLU A 119 -17.45 -9.26 20.34
CA GLU A 119 -17.69 -9.53 18.91
C GLU A 119 -18.65 -8.52 18.30
N VAL A 120 -19.74 -8.18 19.01
CA VAL A 120 -20.71 -7.18 18.55
C VAL A 120 -20.07 -5.80 18.49
N CYS A 121 -19.37 -5.36 19.54
CA CYS A 121 -18.71 -4.07 19.58
C CYS A 121 -17.63 -3.94 18.49
N ASP A 122 -16.79 -4.96 18.30
CA ASP A 122 -15.75 -4.99 17.28
C ASP A 122 -16.35 -4.92 15.87
N ARG A 123 -17.46 -5.64 15.62
CA ARG A 123 -18.16 -5.58 14.33
C ARG A 123 -18.74 -4.20 14.04
N LEU A 124 -19.36 -3.56 15.03
CA LEU A 124 -19.94 -2.21 14.88
C LEU A 124 -18.85 -1.15 14.66
N VAL A 125 -17.70 -1.29 15.31
CA VAL A 125 -16.56 -0.36 15.18
C VAL A 125 -15.70 -0.62 13.95
N ALA A 126 -15.70 -1.84 13.39
CA ALA A 126 -14.81 -2.26 12.31
C ALA A 126 -14.77 -1.25 11.15
N GLY A 127 -15.93 -0.78 10.68
CA GLY A 127 -16.00 0.20 9.61
C GLY A 127 -15.29 1.53 9.94
N ARG A 128 -15.48 2.04 11.16
CA ARG A 128 -14.83 3.30 11.62
C ARG A 128 -13.32 3.14 11.73
N ARG A 129 -12.85 2.00 12.25
CA ARG A 129 -11.41 1.66 12.29
C ARG A 129 -10.81 1.63 10.89
N GLN A 130 -11.46 0.95 9.94
CA GLN A 130 -10.97 0.90 8.56
C GLN A 130 -10.94 2.28 7.88
N ILE A 131 -11.93 3.13 8.14
CA ILE A 131 -11.95 4.51 7.63
C ILE A 131 -10.81 5.32 8.25
N LYS A 132 -10.62 5.23 9.57
CA LYS A 132 -9.52 5.89 10.27
C LYS A 132 -8.18 5.48 9.66
N ASP A 133 -7.94 4.18 9.50
CA ASP A 133 -6.69 3.67 8.94
C ASP A 133 -6.48 4.13 7.48
N ALA A 134 -7.56 4.22 6.70
CA ALA A 134 -7.50 4.74 5.33
C ALA A 134 -7.14 6.22 5.28
N LEU A 135 -7.67 7.03 6.21
CA LEU A 135 -7.34 8.45 6.33
C LEU A 135 -5.89 8.64 6.79
N ASP A 136 -5.43 7.84 7.76
CA ASP A 136 -4.05 7.89 8.25
C ASP A 136 -3.04 7.55 7.15
N ARG A 137 -3.34 6.52 6.34
CA ARG A 137 -2.54 6.19 5.14
C ARG A 137 -2.53 7.33 4.11
N ALA A 138 -3.69 7.97 3.89
CA ALA A 138 -3.78 9.09 2.95
C ALA A 138 -3.00 10.32 3.43
N ALA A 139 -3.06 10.64 4.73
CA ALA A 139 -2.28 11.71 5.35
C ALA A 139 -0.77 11.47 5.18
N ALA A 140 -0.30 10.25 5.48
CA ALA A 140 1.10 9.88 5.33
C ALA A 140 1.58 9.99 3.88
N ALA A 141 0.79 9.49 2.92
CA ALA A 141 1.11 9.60 1.50
C ALA A 141 1.14 11.05 1.01
N GLN A 142 0.29 11.92 1.55
CA GLN A 142 0.29 13.35 1.22
C GLN A 142 1.53 14.06 1.77
N ALA A 143 1.88 13.80 3.02
CA ALA A 143 3.10 14.33 3.63
C ALA A 143 4.37 13.89 2.88
N GLU A 144 4.43 12.64 2.43
CA GLU A 144 5.54 12.14 1.61
C GLU A 144 5.63 12.87 0.26
N ARG A 145 4.49 13.14 -0.40
CA ARG A 145 4.45 13.92 -1.65
C ARG A 145 4.94 15.34 -1.46
N GLU A 146 4.54 15.99 -0.38
CA GLU A 146 4.99 17.34 -0.04
C GLU A 146 6.49 17.37 0.25
N LEU A 147 7.00 16.38 0.98
CA LEU A 147 8.44 16.25 1.24
C LEU A 147 9.23 16.01 -0.06
N ARG A 148 8.74 15.15 -0.96
CA ARG A 148 9.34 14.94 -2.28
C ARG A 148 9.29 16.18 -3.16
N ALA A 149 8.16 16.91 -3.16
CA ALA A 149 8.02 18.17 -3.88
C ALA A 149 9.04 19.21 -3.39
N ARG A 150 9.33 19.22 -2.09
CA ARG A 150 10.33 20.10 -1.46
C ARG A 150 11.77 19.63 -1.64
N ALA A 151 11.99 18.31 -1.73
CA ALA A 151 13.30 17.69 -1.84
C ALA A 151 13.77 17.51 -3.30
N LEU A 152 12.91 17.74 -4.29
CA LEU A 152 13.35 17.90 -5.67
C LEU A 152 14.39 19.04 -5.69
N PRO A 153 15.65 18.77 -6.10
CA PRO A 153 16.49 19.86 -6.52
C PRO A 153 15.71 20.53 -7.66
N THR A 154 15.55 21.85 -7.61
CA THR A 154 15.25 22.60 -8.82
C THR A 154 16.39 22.31 -9.79
N GLU A 155 16.25 21.24 -10.59
CA GLU A 155 17.11 20.90 -11.71
C GLU A 155 17.02 22.06 -12.70
N GLY A 156 17.75 23.13 -12.39
CA GLY A 156 17.50 24.44 -13.00
C GLY A 156 18.17 25.63 -12.31
N THR A 157 18.86 25.48 -11.18
CA THR A 157 19.67 26.58 -10.61
C THR A 157 21.08 26.17 -10.18
N VAL A 158 21.67 25.19 -10.85
CA VAL A 158 23.12 25.31 -11.10
C VAL A 158 23.21 26.05 -12.43
N THR A 159 23.17 27.38 -12.38
CA THR A 159 23.75 28.17 -13.46
C THR A 159 25.23 27.82 -13.48
N LEU A 160 25.58 26.77 -14.23
CA LEU A 160 26.95 26.47 -14.55
C LEU A 160 27.55 27.78 -15.05
N THR A 161 28.64 28.20 -14.42
CA THR A 161 29.36 29.36 -14.91
C THR A 161 29.77 29.08 -16.36
N HIS A 162 29.95 30.14 -17.16
CA HIS A 162 30.29 29.98 -18.58
C HIS A 162 31.52 29.06 -18.75
N GLU A 163 32.51 29.21 -17.86
CA GLU A 163 33.73 28.39 -17.81
C GLU A 163 33.44 26.90 -17.57
N GLU A 164 32.56 26.56 -16.63
CA GLU A 164 32.19 25.16 -16.35
C GLU A 164 31.39 24.54 -17.51
N SER A 165 30.58 25.35 -18.21
CA SER A 165 29.84 24.90 -19.40
C SER A 165 30.78 24.57 -20.56
N GLU A 166 31.82 25.38 -20.78
CA GLU A 166 32.84 25.16 -21.80
C GLU A 166 33.74 23.98 -21.47
N ALA A 167 34.16 23.85 -20.21
CA ALA A 167 34.93 22.70 -19.75
C ALA A 167 34.18 21.38 -19.98
N ARG A 168 32.87 21.37 -19.74
CA ARG A 168 32.02 20.19 -19.96
C ARG A 168 31.83 19.89 -21.45
N ARG A 169 31.69 20.92 -22.30
CA ARG A 169 31.65 20.75 -23.77
C ARG A 169 32.95 20.18 -24.30
N LYS A 170 34.11 20.71 -23.86
CA LYS A 170 35.44 20.19 -24.24
C LYS A 170 35.60 18.73 -23.83
N ARG A 171 35.30 18.37 -22.58
CA ARG A 171 35.35 16.97 -22.11
C ARG A 171 34.48 16.04 -22.94
N ARG A 172 33.24 16.46 -23.27
CA ARG A 172 32.35 15.68 -24.14
C ARG A 172 32.92 15.52 -25.56
N ALA A 173 33.49 16.57 -26.13
CA ALA A 173 34.09 16.50 -27.46
C ALA A 173 35.30 15.55 -27.49
N THR A 174 36.13 15.55 -26.44
CA THR A 174 37.26 14.62 -26.31
C THR A 174 36.79 13.17 -26.23
N VAL A 175 35.83 12.87 -25.34
CA VAL A 175 35.28 11.51 -25.19
C VAL A 175 34.65 11.01 -26.49
N LEU A 176 33.92 11.85 -27.22
CA LEU A 176 33.35 11.47 -28.51
C LEU A 176 34.44 11.23 -29.57
N GLY A 177 35.48 12.06 -29.58
CA GLY A 177 36.63 11.91 -30.48
C GLY A 177 37.38 10.60 -30.24
N ASP A 178 37.64 10.27 -28.98
CA ASP A 178 38.32 9.03 -28.58
C ASP A 178 37.50 7.80 -28.98
N MET A 179 36.18 7.84 -28.77
CA MET A 179 35.29 6.74 -29.14
C MET A 179 35.21 6.53 -30.67
N ILE A 180 35.22 7.61 -31.45
CA ILE A 180 35.25 7.54 -32.92
C ILE A 180 36.59 6.99 -33.41
N ALA A 181 37.71 7.39 -32.80
CA ALA A 181 39.03 6.88 -33.14
C ALA A 181 39.14 5.37 -32.86
N GLU A 182 38.62 4.92 -31.71
CA GLU A 182 38.59 3.50 -31.34
C GLU A 182 37.71 2.67 -32.30
N MET A 183 36.54 3.19 -32.69
CA MET A 183 35.68 2.53 -33.68
C MET A 183 36.36 2.41 -35.05
N LYS A 184 37.11 3.43 -35.50
CA LYS A 184 37.85 3.37 -36.76
C LYS A 184 39.00 2.37 -36.71
N ALA A 185 39.78 2.37 -35.63
CA ALA A 185 40.87 1.41 -35.44
C ALA A 185 40.35 -0.04 -35.44
N LYS A 186 39.21 -0.29 -34.78
CA LYS A 186 38.56 -1.60 -34.77
C LYS A 186 38.09 -2.01 -36.17
N ALA A 187 37.49 -1.09 -36.93
CA ALA A 187 37.04 -1.37 -38.30
C ALA A 187 38.22 -1.67 -39.25
N GLU A 188 39.35 -0.97 -39.11
CA GLU A 188 40.56 -1.27 -39.89
C GLU A 188 41.15 -2.63 -39.55
N ALA A 189 41.22 -2.98 -38.26
CA ALA A 189 41.67 -4.31 -37.83
C ALA A 189 40.79 -5.44 -38.36
N GLU A 190 39.46 -5.25 -38.39
CA GLU A 190 38.53 -6.22 -38.98
C GLU A 190 38.72 -6.36 -40.49
N ARG A 191 39.01 -5.28 -41.22
CA ARG A 191 39.30 -5.35 -42.67
C ARG A 191 40.58 -6.12 -42.96
N VAL A 192 41.65 -5.85 -42.22
CA VAL A 192 42.92 -6.59 -42.38
C VAL A 192 42.70 -8.09 -42.13
N LYS A 193 41.94 -8.43 -41.09
CA LYS A 193 41.62 -9.83 -40.78
C LYS A 193 40.81 -10.50 -41.89
N LEU A 194 39.84 -9.80 -42.46
CA LEU A 194 39.04 -10.30 -43.59
C LEU A 194 39.91 -10.51 -44.84
N ASP A 195 40.86 -9.62 -45.11
CA ASP A 195 41.79 -9.76 -46.23
C ASP A 195 42.74 -10.95 -46.02
N GLU A 196 43.26 -11.16 -44.81
CA GLU A 196 44.06 -12.33 -44.44
C GLU A 196 43.28 -13.65 -44.57
N ASP A 197 42.04 -13.67 -44.08
CA ASP A 197 41.15 -14.82 -44.18
C ASP A 197 40.78 -15.11 -45.65
N ALA A 198 40.62 -14.08 -46.48
CA ALA A 198 40.39 -14.21 -47.92
C ALA A 198 41.61 -14.78 -48.67
N ILE A 199 42.82 -14.34 -48.33
CA ILE A 199 44.08 -14.89 -48.88
C ILE A 199 44.20 -16.36 -48.50
N ARG A 200 44.02 -16.69 -47.21
CA ARG A 200 44.09 -18.06 -46.70
C ARG A 200 43.01 -18.96 -47.34
N ALA A 201 41.81 -18.44 -47.56
CA ALA A 201 40.76 -19.15 -48.28
C ALA A 201 41.16 -19.41 -49.74
N ALA A 202 41.71 -18.42 -50.44
CA ALA A 202 42.18 -18.57 -51.82
C ALA A 202 43.30 -19.61 -51.95
N GLU A 203 44.26 -19.63 -51.03
CA GLU A 203 45.34 -20.63 -50.97
C GLU A 203 44.80 -22.04 -50.73
N ASN A 204 43.84 -22.20 -49.80
CA ASN A 204 43.19 -23.49 -49.55
C ASN A 204 42.40 -23.99 -50.77
N PHE A 205 41.68 -23.11 -51.47
CA PHE A 205 40.95 -23.47 -52.69
C PHE A 205 41.86 -23.81 -53.87
N ALA A 206 43.07 -23.24 -53.93
CA ALA A 206 44.06 -23.56 -54.97
C ALA A 206 44.52 -25.02 -54.89
N ALA A 207 44.54 -25.63 -53.71
CA ALA A 207 44.89 -27.05 -53.52
C ALA A 207 43.84 -28.02 -54.10
N TYR A 208 42.60 -27.56 -54.32
CA TYR A 208 41.50 -28.37 -54.85
C TYR A 208 41.18 -28.06 -56.33
N ARG A 209 41.98 -27.21 -57.01
CA ARG A 209 41.79 -26.96 -58.43
C ARG A 209 42.16 -28.22 -59.22
N PRO A 210 41.24 -28.81 -60.00
CA PRO A 210 41.58 -29.97 -60.83
C PRO A 210 42.66 -29.55 -61.83
N ARG A 211 43.78 -30.27 -61.85
CA ARG A 211 44.79 -30.11 -62.91
C ARG A 211 44.10 -30.40 -64.23
N ALA A 212 44.07 -29.40 -65.12
CA ALA A 212 43.56 -29.58 -66.46
C ALA A 212 44.32 -30.74 -67.12
N ALA A 213 43.57 -31.72 -67.62
CA ALA A 213 44.11 -32.88 -68.32
C ALA A 213 44.81 -32.40 -69.61
N GLU A 214 46.07 -32.81 -69.77
CA GLU A 214 46.80 -32.78 -71.04
C GLU A 214 46.30 -33.88 -71.99
#